data_AF-A0A381TR44-F1
#
_entry.id   AF-A0A381TR44-F1
#
_cell.length_a   1.000
_cell.length_b   1.000
_cell.length_c   1.000
_cell.angle_alpha   90.00
_cell.angle_beta   90.00
_cell.angle_gamma   90.00
#
_symmetry.space_group_name_H-M   'P 1'
#
loop_
_entity.id
_entity.type
_entity.pdbx_description
1 polymer ?
#
loop_
_entity_poly.entity_id
_entity_poly.type
_entity_poly.pdbx_seq_one_letter_code
_entity_poly.pdbx_strand_id
1 'polypeptide(L)'
;MVQVVACPSVVRTWAPHAVRLWALACLASGSAWLSPISVPVAFAQTAGTVQATGHPDIELFLVAGSAQGTIAQDALVQVGDRWRPGYAGIIWDLARSLRPPGPQMFRFFSLLEFLQKQTGQDYGGDLARWKEWIWSQPYEPHPDYGFFKGQWYSRLDPDFSVFFPRGVRSLIRLDEVEWGGVGVNGIPPLEYPPHLKAGEVGYLEDHHIVFGLSVGSETRAYPKRILAWHELALDQLGGAELTIVYCTLCGTVIPFDSMAEGRRYTFGTSGLLYRSNKLMFDHETSSLWNTFEGTPVVGALAGSGVRLTHRAVVTTTWGEWKRMHPETTVLSLDTGFERNYAEGAAYRDYFGSDALMFQVARWDDRLPNKAEVLVLRSDDSAPVEVERQLAIAASFLQRNRVFEVTFSGRPLVVVTSPEGGNRVYDAGGRRFERHLDEAHVIDREGRSWRITEEALVLDDEPNVQRGRVPAQRAFWFGWYAQFPDTQLIH
;
A
#
# COMPACT_ATOMS: atom_id res chain seq x y z
N MET A 1 2.54 -40.81 46.16
CA MET A 1 2.74 -39.65 47.04
C MET A 1 2.39 -38.42 46.23
N VAL A 2 1.14 -37.94 46.26
CA VAL A 2 0.62 -36.94 47.24
C VAL A 2 1.43 -35.64 47.09
N GLN A 3 0.92 -34.47 46.68
CA GLN A 3 -0.34 -33.82 47.03
C GLN A 3 -0.60 -32.60 46.12
N VAL A 4 -1.87 -32.28 45.89
CA VAL A 4 -2.37 -30.98 45.44
C VAL A 4 -2.30 -29.98 46.62
N VAL A 5 -1.89 -28.73 46.37
CA VAL A 5 -2.22 -27.57 47.23
C VAL A 5 -2.52 -26.36 46.33
N ALA A 6 -3.62 -25.67 46.65
CA ALA A 6 -4.13 -24.49 45.96
C ALA A 6 -4.01 -23.21 46.81
N CYS A 7 -3.89 -22.06 46.10
CA CYS A 7 -4.22 -20.65 46.45
C CYS A 7 -3.44 -19.96 47.60
N PRO A 8 -3.30 -18.61 47.63
CA PRO A 8 -4.35 -17.63 47.29
C PRO A 8 -3.95 -16.36 46.52
N SER A 9 -5.00 -15.69 46.03
CA SER A 9 -5.09 -14.32 45.55
C SER A 9 -4.65 -13.26 46.57
N VAL A 10 -3.89 -12.25 46.12
CA VAL A 10 -3.79 -10.95 46.80
C VAL A 10 -3.95 -9.83 45.78
N VAL A 11 -5.05 -9.10 45.93
CA VAL A 11 -5.32 -7.80 45.33
C VAL A 11 -4.41 -6.75 46.01
N ARG A 12 -3.65 -5.99 45.23
CA ARG A 12 -3.13 -4.67 45.66
C ARG A 12 -3.19 -3.67 44.51
N THR A 13 -3.97 -2.63 44.75
CA THR A 13 -4.16 -1.39 44.01
C THR A 13 -2.88 -0.54 43.96
N TRP A 14 -2.49 -0.05 42.78
CA TRP A 14 -1.66 1.15 42.62
C TRP A 14 -2.12 1.95 41.39
N ALA A 15 -2.35 3.24 41.60
CA ALA A 15 -2.72 4.25 40.60
C ALA A 15 -1.44 4.88 39.99
N PRO A 16 -1.52 5.80 39.00
CA PRO A 16 -0.89 5.59 37.70
C PRO A 16 0.23 6.61 37.42
N HIS A 17 1.46 6.17 37.13
CA HIS A 17 2.43 6.97 36.35
C HIS A 17 3.53 6.06 35.80
N ALA A 18 3.73 6.12 34.47
CA ALA A 18 4.92 5.77 33.67
C ALA A 18 4.55 4.95 32.43
N VAL A 19 4.05 5.65 31.41
CA VAL A 19 3.99 5.19 30.03
C VAL A 19 5.38 5.39 29.42
N ARG A 20 6.06 4.31 29.04
CA ARG A 20 6.99 4.19 27.89
C ARG A 20 7.72 2.83 27.92
N LEU A 21 7.96 2.27 26.73
CA LEU A 21 8.79 1.10 26.38
C LEU A 21 8.13 -0.29 26.44
N TRP A 22 7.37 -0.66 25.40
CA TRP A 22 7.18 -2.08 25.03
C TRP A 22 7.09 -2.22 23.50
N ALA A 23 8.22 -2.59 22.87
CA ALA A 23 8.29 -3.27 21.57
C ALA A 23 9.72 -3.82 21.38
N LEU A 24 10.10 -4.82 22.18
CA LEU A 24 11.31 -5.62 21.99
C LEU A 24 11.14 -6.94 22.75
N ALA A 25 10.52 -7.93 22.09
CA ALA A 25 10.56 -9.32 22.53
C ALA A 25 10.13 -10.22 21.38
N CYS A 26 11.09 -10.77 20.64
CA CYS A 26 11.02 -12.08 19.97
C CYS A 26 12.36 -12.40 19.29
N LEU A 27 13.43 -12.54 20.06
CA LEU A 27 14.66 -13.23 19.62
C LEU A 27 15.39 -13.75 20.86
N ALA A 28 15.07 -14.98 21.27
CA ALA A 28 15.89 -15.72 22.24
C ALA A 28 15.64 -17.23 22.12
N SER A 29 16.38 -17.89 21.23
CA SER A 29 16.88 -19.27 21.43
C SER A 29 17.71 -19.71 20.24
N GLY A 30 19.03 -19.76 20.40
CA GLY A 30 19.92 -20.31 19.38
C GLY A 30 21.38 -19.85 19.49
N SER A 31 21.98 -19.91 20.67
CA SER A 31 23.41 -19.69 20.85
C SER A 31 24.21 -20.91 20.37
N ALA A 32 24.76 -20.82 19.16
CA ALA A 32 25.82 -21.70 18.68
C ALA A 32 27.05 -20.84 18.31
N TRP A 33 28.18 -21.20 18.90
CA TRP A 33 29.47 -20.55 18.74
C TRP A 33 29.96 -20.63 17.28
N LEU A 34 30.27 -19.48 16.67
CA LEU A 34 31.01 -19.43 15.41
C LEU A 34 32.16 -18.42 15.57
N SER A 35 33.38 -18.94 15.45
CA SER A 35 34.64 -18.19 15.39
C SER A 35 34.64 -17.19 14.21
N PRO A 36 35.40 -16.08 14.29
CA PRO A 36 35.51 -15.15 13.19
C PRO A 36 36.33 -15.78 12.06
N ILE A 37 35.68 -16.14 10.95
CA ILE A 37 36.36 -16.43 9.70
C ILE A 37 36.56 -15.08 9.00
N SER A 38 37.78 -14.56 9.07
CA SER A 38 38.23 -13.43 8.27
C SER A 38 38.32 -13.86 6.81
N VAL A 39 37.33 -13.51 5.99
CA VAL A 39 37.43 -13.65 4.53
C VAL A 39 38.10 -12.38 4.00
N PRO A 40 39.27 -12.46 3.34
CA PRO A 40 39.84 -11.29 2.70
C PRO A 40 38.96 -10.93 1.49
N VAL A 41 38.44 -9.71 1.47
CA VAL A 41 37.85 -9.13 0.27
C VAL A 41 38.99 -8.90 -0.71
N ALA A 42 39.13 -9.80 -1.69
CA ALA A 42 40.01 -9.59 -2.82
C ALA A 42 39.39 -8.52 -3.71
N PHE A 43 40.03 -7.34 -3.78
CA PHE A 43 39.77 -6.35 -4.82
C PHE A 43 40.19 -6.94 -6.17
N ALA A 44 39.27 -7.59 -6.86
CA ALA A 44 39.42 -7.84 -8.28
C ALA A 44 39.21 -6.50 -9.00
N GLN A 45 40.31 -5.93 -9.51
CA GLN A 45 40.26 -4.84 -10.47
C GLN A 45 39.59 -5.35 -11.75
N THR A 46 38.28 -5.17 -11.88
CA THR A 46 37.62 -5.18 -13.18
C THR A 46 37.73 -3.79 -13.77
N ALA A 47 38.81 -3.58 -14.52
CA ALA A 47 38.93 -2.46 -15.42
C ALA A 47 37.83 -2.55 -16.50
N GLY A 48 37.10 -1.44 -16.70
CA GLY A 48 36.39 -1.17 -17.94
C GLY A 48 34.86 -1.19 -17.87
N THR A 49 34.24 -0.41 -16.99
CA THR A 49 32.87 0.07 -17.22
C THR A 49 32.93 1.47 -17.82
N VAL A 50 32.23 1.64 -18.94
CA VAL A 50 31.97 2.92 -19.62
C VAL A 50 31.75 4.03 -18.59
N GLN A 51 32.68 4.99 -18.52
CA GLN A 51 32.48 6.22 -17.76
C GLN A 51 31.22 6.89 -18.30
N ALA A 52 30.12 6.83 -17.54
CA ALA A 52 28.95 7.65 -17.80
C ALA A 52 29.41 9.11 -17.71
N THR A 53 29.59 9.74 -18.87
CA THR A 53 30.30 11.01 -19.01
C THR A 53 29.60 12.08 -18.15
N GLY A 54 30.26 12.48 -17.07
CA GLY A 54 29.86 13.62 -16.22
C GLY A 54 29.20 13.29 -14.87
N HIS A 55 29.03 12.02 -14.48
CA HIS A 55 28.57 11.63 -13.14
C HIS A 55 29.76 11.19 -12.25
N PRO A 56 29.71 11.37 -10.91
CA PRO A 56 30.61 10.67 -9.99
C PRO A 56 30.30 9.17 -10.00
N ASP A 57 31.25 8.32 -9.62
CA ASP A 57 30.98 6.88 -9.45
C ASP A 57 29.93 6.69 -8.33
N ILE A 58 28.91 5.85 -8.58
CA ILE A 58 27.85 5.58 -7.62
C ILE A 58 28.38 4.97 -6.32
N GLU A 59 29.51 4.24 -6.40
CA GLU A 59 30.18 3.65 -5.24
C GLU A 59 30.64 4.71 -4.23
N LEU A 60 30.93 5.94 -4.68
CA LEU A 60 31.31 7.03 -3.78
C LEU A 60 30.17 7.37 -2.80
N PHE A 61 28.91 7.25 -3.21
CA PHE A 61 27.77 7.47 -2.30
C PHE A 61 27.64 6.34 -1.28
N LEU A 62 27.87 5.08 -1.69
CA LEU A 62 27.88 3.95 -0.78
C LEU A 62 29.00 4.09 0.26
N VAL A 63 30.21 4.46 -0.18
CA VAL A 63 31.36 4.76 0.68
C VAL A 63 31.06 5.92 1.63
N ALA A 64 30.44 7.00 1.14
CA ALA A 64 30.06 8.14 1.98
C ALA A 64 29.13 7.75 3.14
N GLY A 65 28.27 6.74 2.94
CA GLY A 65 27.37 6.22 3.96
C GLY A 65 27.98 5.18 4.89
N SER A 66 28.92 4.34 4.43
CA SER A 66 29.38 3.17 5.20
C SER A 66 30.82 3.22 5.68
N ALA A 67 31.70 4.03 5.07
CA ALA A 67 33.10 4.10 5.46
C ALA A 67 33.31 4.96 6.72
N GLN A 68 34.45 4.76 7.40
CA GLN A 68 34.81 5.51 8.61
C GLN A 68 35.81 6.62 8.30
N GLY A 69 35.78 7.66 9.14
CA GLY A 69 36.80 8.72 9.15
C GLY A 69 36.93 9.47 7.83
N THR A 70 38.18 9.70 7.41
CA THR A 70 38.52 10.49 6.23
C THR A 70 38.02 9.88 4.93
N ILE A 71 37.92 8.56 4.83
CA ILE A 71 37.48 7.87 3.60
C ILE A 71 36.06 8.31 3.20
N ALA A 72 35.14 8.38 4.16
CA ALA A 72 33.77 8.84 3.87
C ALA A 72 33.74 10.34 3.52
N GLN A 73 34.62 11.15 4.12
CA GLN A 73 34.72 12.57 3.82
C GLN A 73 35.30 12.81 2.42
N ASP A 74 36.34 12.09 2.03
CA ASP A 74 36.98 12.16 0.72
C ASP A 74 36.01 11.73 -0.38
N ALA A 75 35.14 10.75 -0.10
CA ALA A 75 34.07 10.36 -1.01
C ALA A 75 33.03 11.48 -1.20
N LEU A 76 32.60 12.15 -0.11
CA LEU A 76 31.71 13.30 -0.19
C LEU A 76 32.33 14.49 -0.94
N VAL A 77 33.64 14.74 -0.78
CA VAL A 77 34.35 15.76 -1.56
C VAL A 77 34.25 15.46 -3.06
N GLN A 78 34.56 14.23 -3.47
CA GLN A 78 34.48 13.81 -4.88
C GLN A 78 33.05 13.86 -5.44
N VAL A 79 32.05 13.50 -4.65
CA VAL A 79 30.63 13.68 -5.01
C VAL A 79 30.30 15.17 -5.18
N GLY A 80 30.80 16.01 -4.28
CA GLY A 80 30.62 17.46 -4.29
C GLY A 80 31.20 18.15 -5.52
N ASP A 81 32.38 17.72 -5.99
CA ASP A 81 33.04 18.27 -7.18
C ASP A 81 32.22 18.08 -8.47
N ARG A 82 31.27 17.13 -8.46
CA ARG A 82 30.37 16.82 -9.59
C ARG A 82 28.90 16.87 -9.17
N TRP A 83 28.58 17.66 -8.14
CA TRP A 83 27.25 17.71 -7.55
C TRP A 83 26.16 18.08 -8.57
N ARG A 84 24.99 17.46 -8.41
CA ARG A 84 23.75 17.83 -9.10
C ARG A 84 22.58 17.76 -8.11
N PRO A 85 21.57 18.64 -8.22
CA PRO A 85 20.41 18.63 -7.31
C PRO A 85 19.72 17.26 -7.20
N GLY A 86 19.63 16.50 -8.30
CA GLY A 86 19.01 15.17 -8.31
C GLY A 86 19.74 14.10 -7.50
N TYR A 87 20.95 14.37 -6.98
CA TYR A 87 21.66 13.46 -6.07
C TYR A 87 21.22 13.61 -4.61
N ALA A 88 20.43 14.64 -4.28
CA ALA A 88 19.98 14.88 -2.92
C ALA A 88 19.12 13.73 -2.36
N GLY A 89 18.33 13.05 -3.20
CA GLY A 89 17.60 11.83 -2.81
C GLY A 89 18.52 10.73 -2.28
N ILE A 90 19.69 10.54 -2.87
CA ILE A 90 20.69 9.55 -2.43
C ILE A 90 21.21 9.92 -1.04
N ILE A 91 21.63 11.17 -0.84
CA ILE A 91 22.15 11.62 0.46
C ILE A 91 21.06 11.55 1.54
N TRP A 92 19.82 11.84 1.17
CA TRP A 92 18.68 11.72 2.05
C TRP A 92 18.40 10.26 2.46
N ASP A 93 18.46 9.30 1.52
CA ASP A 93 18.34 7.86 1.82
C ASP A 93 19.41 7.42 2.84
N LEU A 94 20.65 7.85 2.64
CA LEU A 94 21.75 7.60 3.57
C LEU A 94 21.43 8.18 4.95
N ALA A 95 21.09 9.47 5.01
CA ALA A 95 20.82 10.16 6.27
C ALA A 95 19.64 9.51 7.01
N ARG A 96 18.53 9.19 6.33
CA ARG A 96 17.36 8.56 6.94
C ARG A 96 17.67 7.23 7.62
N SER A 97 18.52 6.40 7.01
CA SER A 97 18.96 5.12 7.59
C SER A 97 19.88 5.29 8.79
N LEU A 98 20.63 6.40 8.84
CA LEU A 98 21.62 6.68 9.89
C LEU A 98 21.12 7.64 10.98
N ARG A 99 19.82 7.97 10.97
CA ARG A 99 19.22 8.94 11.88
C ARG A 99 19.40 8.52 13.36
N PRO A 100 19.58 9.48 14.28
CA PRO A 100 19.63 9.19 15.72
C PRO A 100 18.34 8.54 16.25
N PRO A 101 18.41 7.75 17.34
CA PRO A 101 19.61 7.40 18.10
C PRO A 101 20.42 6.28 17.42
N GLY A 102 21.75 6.38 17.42
CA GLY A 102 22.60 5.32 16.88
C GLY A 102 24.08 5.67 16.87
N PRO A 103 24.98 4.67 16.73
CA PRO A 103 26.43 4.87 16.74
C PRO A 103 26.94 5.71 15.57
N GLN A 104 26.13 5.86 14.51
CA GLN A 104 26.49 6.59 13.30
C GLN A 104 25.88 8.01 13.25
N MET A 105 25.42 8.55 14.38
CA MET A 105 24.77 9.87 14.45
C MET A 105 25.63 11.02 13.89
N PHE A 106 26.96 10.98 14.06
CA PHE A 106 27.85 11.99 13.47
C PHE A 106 27.88 11.92 11.95
N ARG A 107 27.65 10.74 11.35
CA ARG A 107 27.53 10.58 9.91
C ARG A 107 26.22 11.17 9.39
N PHE A 108 25.12 10.96 10.11
CA PHE A 108 23.86 11.64 9.82
C PHE A 108 24.05 13.16 9.71
N PHE A 109 24.64 13.81 10.72
CA PHE A 109 24.85 15.26 10.67
C PHE A 109 25.79 15.69 9.55
N SER A 110 26.88 14.96 9.31
CA SER A 110 27.81 15.26 8.22
C SER A 110 27.18 15.16 6.83
N LEU A 111 26.25 14.21 6.61
CA LEU A 111 25.50 14.09 5.35
C LEU A 111 24.55 15.29 5.15
N LEU A 112 23.92 15.76 6.23
CA LEU A 112 23.03 16.91 6.18
C LEU A 112 23.79 18.23 6.02
N GLU A 113 24.93 18.40 6.70
CA GLU A 113 25.85 19.52 6.47
C GLU A 113 26.34 19.55 5.02
N PHE A 114 26.63 18.38 4.44
CA PHE A 114 26.95 18.26 3.03
C PHE A 114 25.79 18.74 2.14
N LEU A 115 24.55 18.31 2.40
CA LEU A 115 23.38 18.82 1.68
C LEU A 115 23.21 20.34 1.84
N GLN A 116 23.35 20.89 3.05
CA GLN A 116 23.27 22.33 3.29
C GLN A 116 24.30 23.07 2.44
N LYS A 117 25.55 22.61 2.44
CA LYS A 117 26.63 23.21 1.65
C LYS A 117 26.35 23.18 0.14
N GLN A 118 25.85 22.06 -0.37
CA GLN A 118 25.64 21.87 -1.82
C GLN A 118 24.37 22.56 -2.36
N THR A 119 23.38 22.79 -1.50
CA THR A 119 22.06 23.29 -1.91
C THR A 119 21.76 24.71 -1.42
N GLY A 120 22.52 25.21 -0.44
CA GLY A 120 22.26 26.47 0.25
C GLY A 120 21.02 26.45 1.16
N GLN A 121 20.36 25.31 1.32
CA GLN A 121 19.22 25.18 2.24
C GLN A 121 19.69 24.99 3.68
N ASP A 122 18.92 25.48 4.65
CA ASP A 122 19.22 25.34 6.08
C ASP A 122 18.07 24.66 6.84
N TYR A 123 17.92 23.35 6.63
CA TYR A 123 16.91 22.54 7.31
C TYR A 123 17.48 21.72 8.47
N GLY A 124 18.81 21.71 8.67
CA GLY A 124 19.46 20.91 9.69
C GLY A 124 19.03 19.45 9.65
N GLY A 125 18.68 18.90 10.82
CA GLY A 125 18.21 17.53 11.02
C GLY A 125 16.78 17.21 10.51
N ASP A 126 16.08 18.18 9.94
CA ASP A 126 14.69 18.03 9.51
C ASP A 126 14.61 17.29 8.16
N LEU A 127 14.58 15.96 8.23
CA LEU A 127 14.46 15.09 7.06
C LEU A 127 13.17 15.34 6.27
N ALA A 128 12.09 15.81 6.91
CA ALA A 128 10.83 16.09 6.24
C ALA A 128 10.98 17.28 5.28
N ARG A 129 11.54 18.39 5.76
CA ARG A 129 11.81 19.57 4.93
C ARG A 129 12.81 19.29 3.81
N TRP A 130 13.83 18.48 4.06
CA TRP A 130 14.72 18.02 3.00
C TRP A 130 13.97 17.27 1.89
N LYS A 131 13.06 16.37 2.27
CA LYS A 131 12.28 15.58 1.32
C LYS A 131 11.34 16.44 0.48
N GLU A 132 10.65 17.39 1.12
CA GLU A 132 9.82 18.39 0.44
C GLU A 132 10.63 19.19 -0.59
N TRP A 133 11.83 19.64 -0.22
CA TRP A 133 12.72 20.34 -1.14
C TRP A 133 13.16 19.44 -2.30
N ILE A 134 13.59 18.20 -2.04
CA ILE A 134 13.98 17.23 -3.08
C ILE A 134 12.87 17.05 -4.12
N TRP A 135 11.63 16.88 -3.66
CA TRP A 135 10.48 16.68 -4.54
C TRP A 135 10.03 17.94 -5.29
N SER A 136 10.46 19.12 -4.85
CA SER A 136 10.27 20.38 -5.59
C SER A 136 11.28 20.55 -6.75
N GLN A 137 12.35 19.75 -6.78
CA GLN A 137 13.37 19.82 -7.84
C GLN A 137 12.98 18.97 -9.07
N PRO A 138 13.49 19.33 -10.27
CA PRO A 138 13.43 18.46 -11.45
C PRO A 138 13.97 17.05 -11.14
N TYR A 139 13.33 16.02 -11.70
CA TYR A 139 13.77 14.64 -11.50
C TYR A 139 14.93 14.30 -12.43
N GLU A 140 16.16 14.54 -11.97
CA GLU A 140 17.40 14.22 -12.70
C GLU A 140 18.35 13.40 -11.83
N PRO A 141 17.98 12.18 -11.43
CA PRO A 141 18.77 11.38 -10.51
C PRO A 141 20.09 10.90 -11.15
N HIS A 142 20.99 10.37 -10.33
CA HIS A 142 22.09 9.57 -10.84
C HIS A 142 21.56 8.37 -11.66
N PRO A 143 22.14 8.02 -12.84
CA PRO A 143 21.69 6.89 -13.66
C PRO A 143 21.61 5.56 -12.90
N ASP A 144 22.54 5.35 -11.97
CA ASP A 144 22.58 4.17 -11.09
C ASP A 144 21.85 4.37 -9.73
N TYR A 145 20.91 5.31 -9.60
CA TYR A 145 20.20 5.51 -8.33
C TYR A 145 19.40 4.27 -7.89
N GLY A 146 18.76 3.57 -8.84
CA GLY A 146 18.13 2.28 -8.55
C GLY A 146 19.13 1.29 -7.96
N PHE A 147 20.26 1.08 -8.65
CA PHE A 147 21.33 0.20 -8.18
C PHE A 147 21.81 0.59 -6.77
N PHE A 148 22.04 1.88 -6.52
CA PHE A 148 22.37 2.38 -5.19
C PHE A 148 21.34 1.96 -4.15
N LYS A 149 20.03 2.12 -4.42
CA LYS A 149 18.98 1.71 -3.49
C LYS A 149 19.03 0.20 -3.23
N GLY A 150 19.20 -0.61 -4.28
CA GLY A 150 19.36 -2.06 -4.15
C GLY A 150 20.52 -2.43 -3.23
N GLN A 151 21.70 -1.83 -3.43
CA GLN A 151 22.87 -2.06 -2.58
C GLN A 151 22.72 -1.47 -1.17
N TRP A 152 22.00 -0.36 -1.02
CA TRP A 152 21.81 0.29 0.27
C TRP A 152 20.85 -0.50 1.15
N TYR A 153 19.71 -0.89 0.60
CA TYR A 153 18.67 -1.66 1.29
C TYR A 153 19.03 -3.15 1.44
N SER A 154 19.92 -3.71 0.61
CA SER A 154 20.39 -5.10 0.79
C SER A 154 21.11 -5.36 2.11
N ARG A 155 21.55 -4.31 2.81
CA ARG A 155 22.07 -4.40 4.18
C ARG A 155 20.99 -4.73 5.23
N LEU A 156 19.73 -4.49 4.91
CA LEU A 156 18.57 -4.84 5.74
C LEU A 156 18.04 -6.22 5.36
N ASP A 157 17.90 -6.47 4.06
CA ASP A 157 17.43 -7.74 3.50
C ASP A 157 18.06 -7.91 2.10
N PRO A 158 18.89 -8.95 1.87
CA PRO A 158 19.58 -9.15 0.60
C PRO A 158 18.69 -9.11 -0.65
N ASP A 159 17.42 -9.50 -0.53
CA ASP A 159 16.50 -9.62 -1.66
C ASP A 159 16.10 -8.25 -2.24
N PHE A 160 16.27 -7.14 -1.51
CA PHE A 160 16.05 -5.80 -2.07
C PHE A 160 16.94 -5.50 -3.28
N SER A 161 18.12 -6.11 -3.37
CA SER A 161 19.01 -5.93 -4.52
C SER A 161 18.41 -6.46 -5.82
N VAL A 162 17.53 -7.46 -5.73
CA VAL A 162 16.88 -8.10 -6.90
C VAL A 162 15.92 -7.14 -7.60
N PHE A 163 15.27 -6.24 -6.86
CA PHE A 163 14.36 -5.23 -7.44
C PHE A 163 15.09 -4.14 -8.21
N PHE A 164 16.38 -3.93 -7.95
CA PHE A 164 17.15 -2.84 -8.53
C PHE A 164 18.51 -3.28 -9.11
N PRO A 165 18.51 -4.13 -10.16
CA PRO A 165 19.73 -4.39 -10.91
C PRO A 165 20.28 -3.10 -11.53
N ARG A 166 21.57 -3.08 -11.88
CA ARG A 166 22.16 -1.94 -12.58
C ARG A 166 21.43 -1.71 -13.91
N GLY A 167 21.05 -0.46 -14.19
CA GLY A 167 20.26 -0.10 -15.37
C GLY A 167 18.77 -0.45 -15.28
N VAL A 168 18.24 -0.74 -14.08
CA VAL A 168 16.81 -0.99 -13.87
C VAL A 168 15.96 0.16 -14.43
N ARG A 169 14.93 -0.19 -15.20
CA ARG A 169 13.95 0.79 -15.70
C ARG A 169 12.99 1.18 -14.59
N SER A 170 12.68 2.47 -14.49
CA SER A 170 11.67 3.03 -13.58
C SER A 170 10.75 3.99 -14.34
N LEU A 171 9.45 3.87 -14.12
CA LEU A 171 8.42 4.81 -14.59
C LEU A 171 8.00 5.80 -13.51
N ILE A 172 8.50 5.63 -12.29
CA ILE A 172 8.23 6.49 -11.13
C ILE A 172 9.51 7.13 -10.61
N ARG A 173 9.37 8.19 -9.82
CA ARG A 173 10.51 8.83 -9.15
C ARG A 173 11.05 7.93 -8.04
N LEU A 174 12.30 7.49 -8.16
CA LEU A 174 12.95 6.69 -7.12
C LEU A 174 13.18 7.47 -5.82
N ASP A 175 13.30 8.81 -5.84
CA ASP A 175 13.35 9.61 -4.60
C ASP A 175 12.00 9.73 -3.87
N GLU A 176 10.93 9.18 -4.43
CA GLU A 176 9.64 8.94 -3.77
C GLU A 176 9.46 7.48 -3.33
N VAL A 177 10.40 6.58 -3.68
CA VAL A 177 10.40 5.17 -3.24
C VAL A 177 11.20 5.02 -1.95
N GLU A 178 10.55 4.49 -0.93
CA GLU A 178 11.13 4.37 0.41
C GLU A 178 10.98 2.96 0.98
N TRP A 179 11.92 2.60 1.86
CA TRP A 179 11.77 1.42 2.71
C TRP A 179 10.68 1.64 3.79
N GLY A 180 9.70 0.73 3.79
CA GLY A 180 8.52 0.73 4.65
C GLY A 180 8.72 0.16 6.05
N GLY A 181 9.94 -0.29 6.40
CA GLY A 181 10.26 -0.79 7.75
C GLY A 181 10.27 -2.31 7.91
N VAL A 182 10.05 -3.08 6.83
CA VAL A 182 10.07 -4.55 6.81
C VAL A 182 10.88 -5.06 5.63
N GLY A 183 11.41 -6.29 5.72
CA GLY A 183 12.07 -6.96 4.60
C GLY A 183 11.09 -7.39 3.51
N VAL A 184 11.61 -8.03 2.47
CA VAL A 184 10.79 -8.66 1.42
C VAL A 184 9.93 -9.74 2.06
N ASN A 185 8.62 -9.71 1.80
CA ASN A 185 7.62 -10.55 2.47
C ASN A 185 7.63 -10.47 4.01
N GLY A 186 8.24 -9.43 4.61
CA GLY A 186 8.23 -9.23 6.06
C GLY A 186 6.84 -8.98 6.65
N ILE A 187 5.90 -8.56 5.80
CA ILE A 187 4.46 -8.70 5.99
C ILE A 187 4.02 -9.86 5.09
N PRO A 188 3.85 -11.08 5.64
CA PRO A 188 3.73 -12.27 4.83
C PRO A 188 2.38 -12.30 4.11
N PRO A 189 2.37 -12.52 2.78
CA PRO A 189 1.12 -12.69 2.05
C PRO A 189 0.39 -13.95 2.55
N LEU A 190 -0.94 -13.92 2.50
CA LEU A 190 -1.74 -15.13 2.66
C LEU A 190 -1.81 -15.85 1.32
N GLU A 191 -1.43 -17.12 1.28
CA GLU A 191 -1.48 -17.93 0.06
C GLU A 191 -2.54 -19.01 0.23
N TYR A 192 -3.67 -18.85 -0.47
CA TYR A 192 -4.83 -19.76 -0.42
C TYR A 192 -5.25 -20.15 1.00
N PRO A 193 -5.48 -19.16 1.88
CA PRO A 193 -5.85 -19.43 3.25
C PRO A 193 -7.20 -20.18 3.33
N PRO A 194 -7.46 -20.94 4.41
CA PRO A 194 -8.74 -21.62 4.58
C PRO A 194 -9.89 -20.62 4.80
N HIS A 195 -11.08 -21.06 4.43
CA HIS A 195 -12.31 -20.28 4.54
C HIS A 195 -13.38 -21.04 5.32
N LEU A 196 -14.23 -20.32 6.04
CA LEU A 196 -15.38 -20.84 6.77
C LEU A 196 -16.67 -20.41 6.07
N LYS A 197 -17.74 -21.19 6.25
CA LYS A 197 -19.09 -20.72 5.85
C LYS A 197 -19.57 -19.65 6.83
N ALA A 198 -20.38 -18.69 6.37
CA ALA A 198 -20.90 -17.61 7.21
C ALA A 198 -21.59 -18.06 8.51
N GLY A 199 -22.23 -19.23 8.49
CA GLY A 199 -22.88 -19.83 9.67
C GLY A 199 -21.90 -20.37 10.73
N GLU A 200 -20.65 -20.63 10.36
CA GLU A 200 -19.59 -21.20 11.21
C GLU A 200 -18.70 -20.10 11.82
N VAL A 201 -18.84 -18.85 11.37
CA VAL A 201 -18.04 -17.72 11.82
C VAL A 201 -18.51 -17.23 13.19
N GLY A 202 -17.77 -17.62 14.24
CA GLY A 202 -17.99 -17.16 15.61
C GLY A 202 -17.07 -16.02 16.07
N TYR A 203 -16.11 -15.58 15.25
CA TYR A 203 -15.08 -14.61 15.66
C TYR A 203 -15.33 -13.17 15.16
N LEU A 204 -16.36 -12.96 14.33
CA LEU A 204 -16.76 -11.65 13.83
C LEU A 204 -18.07 -11.19 14.49
N GLU A 205 -18.05 -9.98 15.02
CA GLU A 205 -19.23 -9.25 15.43
C GLU A 205 -19.79 -8.46 14.25
N ASP A 206 -21.09 -8.16 14.27
CA ASP A 206 -21.80 -7.56 13.13
C ASP A 206 -21.18 -6.24 12.67
N HIS A 207 -20.61 -5.44 13.58
CA HIS A 207 -20.03 -4.14 13.26
C HIS A 207 -18.57 -4.21 12.77
N HIS A 208 -17.92 -5.38 12.79
CA HIS A 208 -16.56 -5.53 12.28
C HIS A 208 -16.51 -5.28 10.77
N ILE A 209 -15.45 -4.64 10.29
CA ILE A 209 -15.31 -4.30 8.87
C ILE A 209 -14.80 -5.49 8.07
N VAL A 210 -15.48 -5.76 6.95
CA VAL A 210 -15.10 -6.78 5.97
C VAL A 210 -15.01 -6.15 4.57
N PHE A 211 -14.18 -6.76 3.74
CA PHE A 211 -14.14 -6.51 2.31
C PHE A 211 -14.88 -7.65 1.61
N GLY A 212 -16.03 -7.33 1.03
CA GLY A 212 -16.88 -8.27 0.31
C GLY A 212 -16.54 -8.31 -1.17
N LEU A 213 -16.35 -9.52 -1.69
CA LEU A 213 -16.12 -9.81 -3.09
C LEU A 213 -17.16 -10.79 -3.62
N SER A 214 -17.49 -10.64 -4.90
CA SER A 214 -18.36 -11.53 -5.66
C SER A 214 -17.68 -11.86 -6.98
N VAL A 215 -17.69 -13.13 -7.34
CA VAL A 215 -17.29 -13.60 -8.67
C VAL A 215 -18.29 -14.66 -9.11
N GLY A 216 -19.12 -14.31 -10.08
CA GLY A 216 -20.21 -15.17 -10.53
C GLY A 216 -21.25 -15.35 -9.43
N SER A 217 -21.48 -16.58 -8.98
CA SER A 217 -22.40 -16.89 -7.88
C SER A 217 -21.71 -17.03 -6.52
N GLU A 218 -20.38 -16.98 -6.47
CA GLU A 218 -19.62 -17.15 -5.24
C GLU A 218 -19.27 -15.81 -4.62
N THR A 219 -19.51 -15.70 -3.31
CA THR A 219 -19.21 -14.51 -2.53
C THR A 219 -18.26 -14.84 -1.37
N ARG A 220 -17.37 -13.91 -1.06
CA ARG A 220 -16.41 -14.06 0.03
C ARG A 220 -16.17 -12.75 0.77
N ALA A 221 -16.07 -12.85 2.10
CA ALA A 221 -15.67 -11.77 2.97
C ALA A 221 -14.23 -11.94 3.47
N TYR A 222 -13.45 -10.86 3.38
CA TYR A 222 -12.11 -10.78 3.95
C TYR A 222 -12.13 -9.77 5.10
N PRO A 223 -11.98 -10.20 6.36
CA PRO A 223 -11.99 -9.30 7.50
C PRO A 223 -10.82 -8.31 7.44
N LYS A 224 -11.11 -7.01 7.59
CA LYS A 224 -10.09 -5.96 7.64
C LYS A 224 -9.06 -6.25 8.73
N ARG A 225 -9.51 -6.73 9.89
CA ARG A 225 -8.67 -7.14 11.02
C ARG A 225 -7.63 -8.22 10.70
N ILE A 226 -7.82 -9.02 9.65
CA ILE A 226 -6.83 -9.99 9.17
C ILE A 226 -5.96 -9.35 8.08
N LEU A 227 -6.58 -8.76 7.04
CA LEU A 227 -5.81 -8.16 5.95
C LEU A 227 -4.93 -7.00 6.42
N ALA A 228 -5.26 -6.29 7.49
CA ALA A 228 -4.41 -5.24 8.05
C ALA A 228 -3.07 -5.76 8.60
N TRP A 229 -2.93 -7.07 8.86
CA TRP A 229 -1.66 -7.69 9.26
C TRP A 229 -0.92 -8.39 8.11
N HIS A 230 -1.59 -8.65 6.99
CA HIS A 230 -1.06 -9.44 5.87
C HIS A 230 -0.92 -8.67 4.57
N GLU A 231 -1.78 -7.66 4.36
CA GLU A 231 -1.77 -6.69 3.27
C GLU A 231 -1.84 -7.27 1.85
N LEU A 232 -1.85 -8.59 1.70
CA LEU A 232 -1.96 -9.31 0.45
C LEU A 232 -2.52 -10.71 0.71
N ALA A 233 -3.49 -11.13 -0.09
CA ALA A 233 -3.98 -12.51 -0.14
C ALA A 233 -4.06 -12.97 -1.60
N LEU A 234 -3.42 -14.10 -1.90
CA LEU A 234 -3.63 -14.86 -3.12
C LEU A 234 -4.75 -15.86 -2.86
N ASP A 235 -5.75 -15.89 -3.73
CA ASP A 235 -6.95 -16.68 -3.49
C ASP A 235 -7.63 -17.10 -4.80
N GLN A 236 -8.59 -18.02 -4.70
CA GLN A 236 -9.46 -18.44 -5.80
C GLN A 236 -10.93 -18.31 -5.40
N LEU A 237 -11.72 -17.64 -6.24
CA LEU A 237 -13.16 -17.42 -6.03
C LEU A 237 -13.90 -17.48 -7.36
N GLY A 238 -14.97 -18.27 -7.46
CA GLY A 238 -15.78 -18.37 -8.68
C GLY A 238 -14.98 -18.78 -9.92
N GLY A 239 -13.93 -19.58 -9.74
CA GLY A 239 -13.00 -20.01 -10.80
C GLY A 239 -11.94 -18.96 -11.20
N ALA A 240 -12.00 -17.73 -10.68
CA ALA A 240 -10.99 -16.71 -10.91
C ALA A 240 -9.84 -16.82 -9.91
N GLU A 241 -8.62 -16.71 -10.41
CA GLU A 241 -7.41 -16.51 -9.61
C GLU A 241 -7.30 -15.03 -9.24
N LEU A 242 -7.24 -14.72 -7.95
CA LEU A 242 -7.29 -13.36 -7.43
C LEU A 242 -6.02 -13.01 -6.66
N THR A 243 -5.58 -11.75 -6.81
CA THR A 243 -4.61 -11.09 -5.94
C THR A 243 -5.33 -9.95 -5.23
N ILE A 244 -5.60 -10.11 -3.94
CA ILE A 244 -6.30 -9.12 -3.12
C ILE A 244 -5.27 -8.36 -2.31
N VAL A 245 -5.12 -7.08 -2.61
CA VAL A 245 -4.12 -6.23 -1.98
C VAL A 245 -4.81 -5.26 -1.05
N TYR A 246 -4.36 -5.18 0.19
CA TYR A 246 -4.84 -4.20 1.15
C TYR A 246 -3.68 -3.32 1.60
N CYS A 247 -3.64 -2.07 1.14
CA CYS A 247 -2.69 -1.10 1.66
C CYS A 247 -3.26 -0.50 2.96
N THR A 248 -2.83 -1.03 4.10
CA THR A 248 -3.28 -0.59 5.43
C THR A 248 -3.07 0.91 5.64
N LEU A 249 -1.97 1.46 5.13
CA LEU A 249 -1.65 2.88 5.26
C LEU A 249 -2.61 3.78 4.47
N CYS A 250 -3.04 3.34 3.30
CA CYS A 250 -3.92 4.10 2.40
C CYS A 250 -5.40 3.74 2.54
N GLY A 251 -5.76 2.80 3.43
CA GLY A 251 -7.15 2.40 3.66
C GLY A 251 -7.84 1.83 2.41
N THR A 252 -7.08 1.27 1.47
CA THR A 252 -7.58 0.78 0.18
C THR A 252 -7.41 -0.72 0.04
N VAL A 253 -8.47 -1.40 -0.41
CA VAL A 253 -8.44 -2.81 -0.83
C VAL A 253 -8.71 -2.86 -2.34
N ILE A 254 -7.89 -3.61 -3.06
CA ILE A 254 -8.01 -3.74 -4.51
C ILE A 254 -7.83 -5.21 -4.89
N PRO A 255 -8.89 -5.89 -5.34
CA PRO A 255 -8.76 -7.21 -5.91
C PRO A 255 -8.46 -7.16 -7.40
N PHE A 256 -7.44 -7.90 -7.79
CA PHE A 256 -7.02 -8.10 -9.17
C PHE A 256 -7.34 -9.50 -9.64
N ASP A 257 -7.69 -9.61 -10.92
CA ASP A 257 -7.41 -10.85 -11.65
C ASP A 257 -5.91 -11.07 -11.69
N SER A 258 -5.45 -12.22 -11.21
CA SER A 258 -4.05 -12.63 -11.29
C SER A 258 -3.64 -13.01 -12.73
N MET A 259 -4.58 -12.99 -13.67
CA MET A 259 -4.34 -13.23 -15.10
C MET A 259 -4.31 -11.90 -15.86
N ALA A 260 -3.22 -11.64 -16.59
CA ALA A 260 -3.13 -10.51 -17.52
C ALA A 260 -2.40 -10.96 -18.80
N GLU A 261 -2.93 -10.55 -19.95
CA GLU A 261 -2.35 -10.89 -21.27
C GLU A 261 -2.12 -12.40 -21.47
N GLY A 262 -3.02 -13.24 -20.95
CA GLY A 262 -2.93 -14.70 -21.04
C GLY A 262 -1.90 -15.34 -20.11
N ARG A 263 -1.24 -14.57 -19.23
CA ARG A 263 -0.26 -15.05 -18.26
C ARG A 263 -0.76 -14.86 -16.82
N ARG A 264 -0.45 -15.84 -15.98
CA ARG A 264 -0.66 -15.75 -14.53
C ARG A 264 0.50 -15.01 -13.86
N TYR A 265 0.19 -14.08 -12.99
CA TYR A 265 1.14 -13.37 -12.13
C TYR A 265 0.86 -13.74 -10.68
N THR A 266 1.93 -14.02 -9.93
CA THR A 266 1.88 -14.21 -8.47
C THR A 266 2.68 -13.11 -7.81
N PHE A 267 2.20 -12.65 -6.65
CA PHE A 267 2.72 -11.44 -6.03
C PHE A 267 3.13 -11.66 -4.58
N GLY A 268 4.17 -10.94 -4.18
CA GLY A 268 4.58 -10.78 -2.80
C GLY A 268 4.56 -9.32 -2.34
N THR A 269 4.87 -9.12 -1.05
CA THR A 269 5.01 -7.80 -0.44
C THR A 269 6.46 -7.33 -0.55
N SER A 270 6.74 -6.23 -1.24
CA SER A 270 8.14 -5.79 -1.44
C SER A 270 8.80 -5.20 -0.19
N GLY A 271 8.01 -4.69 0.77
CA GLY A 271 8.53 -3.87 1.87
C GLY A 271 8.87 -2.42 1.46
N LEU A 272 8.64 -2.05 0.20
CA LEU A 272 8.82 -0.70 -0.33
C LEU A 272 7.48 0.02 -0.51
N LEU A 273 7.53 1.33 -0.37
CA LEU A 273 6.40 2.23 -0.55
C LEU A 273 6.72 3.24 -1.65
N TYR A 274 5.71 3.60 -2.42
CA TYR A 274 5.72 4.77 -3.31
C TYR A 274 4.53 5.64 -2.91
N ARG A 275 4.80 6.88 -2.48
CA ARG A 275 3.76 7.80 -1.98
C ARG A 275 2.88 7.20 -0.88
N SER A 276 3.52 6.52 0.08
CA SER A 276 2.86 5.78 1.18
C SER A 276 1.97 4.61 0.75
N ASN A 277 1.82 4.39 -0.56
CA ASN A 277 1.17 3.23 -1.12
C ASN A 277 2.18 2.08 -1.23
N LYS A 278 1.72 0.87 -0.95
CA LYS A 278 2.55 -0.34 -1.03
C LYS A 278 2.91 -0.63 -2.48
N LEU A 279 4.17 -1.00 -2.71
CA LEU A 279 4.59 -1.66 -3.94
C LEU A 279 4.52 -3.18 -3.73
N MET A 280 3.84 -3.88 -4.62
CA MET A 280 3.95 -5.33 -4.73
C MET A 280 5.15 -5.69 -5.60
N PHE A 281 5.58 -6.95 -5.58
CA PHE A 281 6.47 -7.46 -6.61
C PHE A 281 5.91 -8.74 -7.21
N ASP A 282 6.13 -8.98 -8.50
CA ASP A 282 5.83 -10.29 -9.10
C ASP A 282 6.99 -11.26 -8.93
N HIS A 283 6.69 -12.51 -8.59
CA HIS A 283 7.73 -13.51 -8.31
C HIS A 283 8.55 -13.92 -9.54
N GLU A 284 8.00 -13.78 -10.75
CA GLU A 284 8.66 -14.27 -11.97
C GLU A 284 9.76 -13.33 -12.46
N THR A 285 9.53 -12.02 -12.40
CA THR A 285 10.46 -11.01 -12.93
C THR A 285 11.02 -10.08 -11.87
N SER A 286 10.51 -10.16 -10.64
CA SER A 286 10.84 -9.22 -9.54
C SER A 286 10.57 -7.76 -9.90
N SER A 287 9.65 -7.48 -10.84
CA SER A 287 9.24 -6.11 -11.11
C SER A 287 8.37 -5.61 -9.96
N LEU A 288 8.50 -4.33 -9.61
CA LEU A 288 7.64 -3.67 -8.63
C LEU A 288 6.39 -3.13 -9.30
N TRP A 289 5.23 -3.33 -8.68
CA TRP A 289 3.92 -2.96 -9.21
C TRP A 289 3.24 -1.92 -8.32
N ASN A 290 2.66 -0.90 -8.96
CA ASN A 290 1.82 0.07 -8.26
C ASN A 290 0.46 -0.57 -7.93
N THR A 291 0.15 -0.66 -6.64
CA THR A 291 -1.09 -1.26 -6.16
C THR A 291 -2.34 -0.51 -6.63
N PHE A 292 -2.33 0.83 -6.73
CA PHE A 292 -3.52 1.56 -7.20
C PHE A 292 -3.76 1.36 -8.69
N GLU A 293 -2.71 1.16 -9.47
CA GLU A 293 -2.79 1.11 -10.93
C GLU A 293 -2.93 -0.33 -11.45
N GLY A 294 -2.34 -1.30 -10.74
CA GLY A 294 -2.22 -2.68 -11.20
C GLY A 294 -1.20 -2.83 -12.33
N THR A 295 -0.16 -1.98 -12.37
CA THR A 295 0.85 -1.94 -13.44
C THR A 295 2.28 -1.99 -12.89
N PRO A 296 3.22 -2.59 -13.63
CA PRO A 296 4.64 -2.60 -13.27
C PRO A 296 5.25 -1.21 -13.47
N VAL A 297 5.95 -0.72 -12.45
CA VAL A 297 6.54 0.64 -12.41
C VAL A 297 8.06 0.63 -12.28
N VAL A 298 8.67 -0.43 -11.76
CA VAL A 298 10.13 -0.61 -11.71
C VAL A 298 10.45 -2.06 -12.08
N GLY A 299 11.53 -2.30 -12.83
CA GLY A 299 11.97 -3.65 -13.18
C GLY A 299 11.75 -4.02 -14.64
N ALA A 300 11.85 -5.32 -14.95
CA ALA A 300 11.84 -5.84 -16.31
C ALA A 300 10.52 -5.60 -17.06
N LEU A 301 9.39 -5.60 -16.33
CA LEU A 301 8.06 -5.35 -16.91
C LEU A 301 7.72 -3.86 -16.99
N ALA A 302 8.54 -2.96 -16.44
CA ALA A 302 8.25 -1.53 -16.47
C ALA A 302 8.12 -1.03 -17.92
N GLY A 303 6.95 -0.51 -18.27
CA GLY A 303 6.63 -0.01 -19.61
C GLY A 303 6.39 -1.10 -20.66
N SER A 304 6.04 -2.32 -20.24
CA SER A 304 5.58 -3.39 -21.13
C SER A 304 4.17 -3.18 -21.66
N GLY A 305 3.35 -2.40 -20.95
CA GLY A 305 1.90 -2.23 -21.22
C GLY A 305 1.02 -3.18 -20.41
N VAL A 306 1.60 -4.18 -19.73
CA VAL A 306 0.84 -5.14 -18.91
C VAL A 306 0.10 -4.42 -17.78
N ARG A 307 -1.17 -4.78 -17.59
CA ARG A 307 -2.04 -4.26 -16.54
C ARG A 307 -2.97 -5.35 -16.01
N LEU A 308 -3.15 -5.37 -14.69
CA LEU A 308 -4.12 -6.25 -14.02
C LEU A 308 -5.54 -5.67 -14.13
N THR A 309 -6.52 -6.56 -14.29
CA THR A 309 -7.94 -6.18 -14.27
C THR A 309 -8.44 -6.04 -12.83
N HIS A 310 -9.06 -4.90 -12.52
CA HIS A 310 -9.61 -4.61 -11.20
C HIS A 310 -11.01 -5.21 -11.06
N ARG A 311 -11.28 -5.89 -9.96
CA ARG A 311 -12.60 -6.42 -9.61
C ARG A 311 -13.31 -5.45 -8.66
N ALA A 312 -14.64 -5.46 -8.68
CA ALA A 312 -15.43 -4.71 -7.71
C ALA A 312 -15.25 -5.29 -6.30
N VAL A 313 -15.25 -4.40 -5.31
CA VAL A 313 -15.18 -4.74 -3.89
C VAL A 313 -16.11 -3.82 -3.10
N VAL A 314 -16.68 -4.32 -2.01
CA VAL A 314 -17.44 -3.50 -1.07
C VAL A 314 -16.73 -3.52 0.28
N THR A 315 -16.47 -2.34 0.84
CA THR A 315 -16.12 -2.19 2.26
C THR A 315 -17.41 -1.96 3.03
N THR A 316 -17.75 -2.87 3.93
CA THR A 316 -18.96 -2.80 4.76
C THR A 316 -18.74 -3.53 6.09
N THR A 317 -19.77 -3.56 6.95
CA THR A 317 -19.81 -4.34 8.17
C THR A 317 -20.14 -5.80 7.88
N TRP A 318 -19.67 -6.70 8.74
CA TRP A 318 -19.95 -8.13 8.64
C TRP A 318 -21.45 -8.43 8.69
N GLY A 319 -22.20 -7.72 9.53
CA GLY A 319 -23.64 -7.88 9.68
C GLY A 319 -24.40 -7.55 8.39
N GLU A 320 -24.08 -6.44 7.73
CA GLU A 320 -24.67 -6.10 6.42
C GLU A 320 -24.32 -7.18 5.39
N TRP A 321 -23.03 -7.51 5.28
CA TRP A 321 -22.56 -8.47 4.28
C TRP A 321 -23.21 -9.84 4.44
N LYS A 322 -23.26 -10.37 5.67
CA LYS A 322 -23.87 -11.67 5.99
C LYS A 322 -25.37 -11.69 5.69
N ARG A 323 -26.08 -10.59 5.96
CA ARG A 323 -27.52 -10.49 5.68
C ARG A 323 -27.83 -10.52 4.19
N MET A 324 -27.02 -9.85 3.37
CA MET A 324 -27.19 -9.88 1.91
C MET A 324 -26.68 -11.18 1.27
N HIS A 325 -25.65 -11.79 1.86
CA HIS A 325 -24.95 -12.96 1.32
C HIS A 325 -24.84 -14.08 2.36
N PRO A 326 -25.96 -14.71 2.77
CA PRO A 326 -25.97 -15.71 3.84
C PRO A 326 -25.13 -16.96 3.54
N GLU A 327 -24.92 -17.26 2.25
CA GLU A 327 -24.09 -18.38 1.79
C GLU A 327 -22.62 -18.00 1.57
N THR A 328 -22.21 -16.77 1.92
CA THR A 328 -20.83 -16.32 1.74
C THR A 328 -19.85 -17.19 2.50
N THR A 329 -18.63 -17.30 1.96
CA THR A 329 -17.48 -17.78 2.71
C THR A 329 -16.76 -16.60 3.36
N VAL A 330 -15.95 -16.88 4.38
CA VAL A 330 -15.17 -15.87 5.11
C VAL A 330 -13.76 -16.40 5.37
N LEU A 331 -12.75 -15.57 5.16
CA LEU A 331 -11.36 -15.91 5.50
C LEU A 331 -11.24 -16.39 6.95
N SER A 332 -10.57 -17.52 7.20
CA SER A 332 -10.41 -18.09 8.55
C SER A 332 -9.35 -17.35 9.37
N LEU A 333 -9.42 -17.48 10.70
CA LEU A 333 -8.31 -17.11 11.60
C LEU A 333 -7.11 -18.07 11.49
N ASP A 334 -7.32 -19.27 10.92
CA ASP A 334 -6.27 -20.26 10.65
C ASP A 334 -5.42 -19.84 9.44
N THR A 335 -4.74 -18.71 9.60
CA THR A 335 -3.90 -18.07 8.59
C THR A 335 -2.52 -18.71 8.48
N GLY A 336 -2.17 -19.61 9.40
CA GLY A 336 -0.80 -20.11 9.58
C GLY A 336 0.13 -19.15 10.34
N PHE A 337 -0.37 -18.01 10.84
CA PHE A 337 0.43 -17.00 11.54
C PHE A 337 -0.13 -16.65 12.93
N GLU A 338 0.78 -16.43 13.89
CA GLU A 338 0.44 -15.92 15.22
C GLU A 338 0.40 -14.39 15.20
N ARG A 339 -0.82 -13.84 15.22
CA ARG A 339 -1.09 -12.39 15.21
C ARG A 339 -2.27 -12.08 16.11
N ASN A 340 -2.28 -10.86 16.67
CA ASN A 340 -3.45 -10.35 17.36
C ASN A 340 -4.48 -9.84 16.34
N TYR A 341 -5.34 -10.74 15.89
CA TYR A 341 -6.41 -10.37 14.97
C TYR A 341 -7.56 -9.62 15.63
N ALA A 342 -7.51 -9.11 16.87
CA ALA A 342 -8.64 -8.34 17.40
C ALA A 342 -8.97 -7.10 16.54
N GLU A 343 -10.25 -6.70 16.47
CA GLU A 343 -10.66 -5.53 15.70
C GLU A 343 -9.92 -4.28 16.19
N GLY A 344 -9.39 -3.49 15.24
CA GLY A 344 -8.61 -2.29 15.55
C GLY A 344 -7.23 -2.53 16.20
N ALA A 345 -6.78 -3.78 16.37
CA ALA A 345 -5.45 -4.04 16.92
C ALA A 345 -4.32 -3.70 15.94
N ALA A 346 -4.49 -4.03 14.66
CA ALA A 346 -3.54 -3.71 13.61
C ALA A 346 -3.44 -2.20 13.42
N TYR A 347 -2.23 -1.65 13.50
CA TYR A 347 -1.95 -0.24 13.25
C TYR A 347 -2.82 0.75 14.07
N ARG A 348 -3.24 0.36 15.29
CA ARG A 348 -4.13 1.15 16.16
C ARG A 348 -3.72 2.62 16.29
N ASP A 349 -2.45 2.85 16.63
CA ASP A 349 -1.94 4.21 16.87
C ASP A 349 -1.92 5.05 15.59
N TYR A 350 -1.68 4.41 14.44
CA TYR A 350 -1.76 5.07 13.14
C TYR A 350 -3.20 5.48 12.83
N PHE A 351 -4.18 4.58 12.95
CA PHE A 351 -5.58 4.92 12.68
C PHE A 351 -6.17 5.91 13.69
N GLY A 352 -5.61 6.00 14.90
CA GLY A 352 -6.04 6.94 15.94
C GLY A 352 -5.66 8.41 15.74
N SER A 353 -4.93 8.76 14.67
CA SER A 353 -4.54 10.13 14.35
C SER A 353 -4.64 10.40 12.84
N ASP A 354 -4.74 11.67 12.44
CA ASP A 354 -4.68 12.05 11.01
C ASP A 354 -3.24 12.11 10.46
N ALA A 355 -2.24 11.94 11.31
CA ALA A 355 -0.84 12.02 10.91
C ALA A 355 -0.44 10.86 10.00
N LEU A 356 0.42 11.15 9.01
CA LEU A 356 0.96 10.12 8.13
C LEU A 356 2.20 9.44 8.74
N MET A 357 2.36 8.14 8.48
CA MET A 357 3.57 7.41 8.86
C MET A 357 4.71 7.66 7.86
N PHE A 358 4.35 7.88 6.59
CA PHE A 358 5.24 8.22 5.49
C PHE A 358 4.70 9.44 4.78
N GLN A 359 5.58 10.40 4.47
CA GLN A 359 5.19 11.62 3.79
C GLN A 359 4.96 11.38 2.29
N VAL A 360 4.14 12.23 1.69
CA VAL A 360 3.84 12.23 0.25
C VAL A 360 4.27 13.56 -0.38
N ALA A 361 4.53 13.59 -1.69
CA ALA A 361 4.97 14.81 -2.38
C ALA A 361 3.82 15.77 -2.75
N ARG A 362 2.58 15.28 -2.70
CA ARG A 362 1.37 16.03 -3.05
C ARG A 362 0.36 15.88 -1.92
N TRP A 363 -0.13 17.01 -1.44
CA TRP A 363 -1.06 17.12 -0.32
C TRP A 363 -2.26 17.95 -0.74
N ASP A 364 -3.38 17.71 -0.08
CA ASP A 364 -4.62 18.44 -0.30
C ASP A 364 -5.40 18.49 1.01
N ASP A 365 -5.85 19.68 1.39
CA ASP A 365 -6.49 19.99 2.66
C ASP A 365 -8.02 20.12 2.55
N ARG A 366 -8.62 19.82 1.38
CA ARG A 366 -10.08 19.81 1.21
C ARG A 366 -10.76 18.75 2.08
N LEU A 367 -10.03 17.70 2.45
CA LEU A 367 -10.46 16.67 3.40
C LEU A 367 -9.32 16.32 4.37
N PRO A 368 -9.63 15.83 5.59
CA PRO A 368 -8.63 15.18 6.45
C PRO A 368 -7.88 14.08 5.70
N ASN A 369 -6.60 13.85 6.04
CA ASN A 369 -5.77 12.88 5.31
C ASN A 369 -6.44 11.52 5.23
N LYS A 370 -6.98 11.03 6.36
CA LYS A 370 -7.61 9.70 6.46
C LYS A 370 -9.12 9.71 6.25
N ALA A 371 -9.68 10.79 5.70
CA ALA A 371 -11.06 10.78 5.26
C ALA A 371 -11.26 9.71 4.17
N GLU A 372 -12.27 8.87 4.33
CA GLU A 372 -12.60 7.85 3.34
C GLU A 372 -13.30 8.47 2.12
N VAL A 373 -12.81 8.11 0.93
CA VAL A 373 -13.38 8.46 -0.36
C VAL A 373 -13.66 7.18 -1.15
N LEU A 374 -14.78 7.15 -1.85
CA LEU A 374 -15.02 6.20 -2.94
C LEU A 374 -14.30 6.72 -4.18
N VAL A 375 -13.47 5.89 -4.80
CA VAL A 375 -12.65 6.29 -5.93
C VAL A 375 -13.05 5.55 -7.20
N LEU A 376 -13.10 6.29 -8.30
CA LEU A 376 -13.43 5.82 -9.63
C LEU A 376 -12.26 6.14 -10.56
N ARG A 377 -11.88 5.12 -11.35
CA ARG A 377 -10.80 5.25 -12.33
C ARG A 377 -11.32 5.18 -13.74
N SER A 378 -10.84 6.07 -14.59
CA SER A 378 -11.15 6.03 -16.02
C SER A 378 -10.55 4.74 -16.59
N ASP A 379 -11.32 4.04 -17.42
CA ASP A 379 -10.80 2.96 -18.25
C ASP A 379 -9.93 3.58 -19.35
N ASP A 380 -8.76 3.00 -19.67
CA ASP A 380 -7.79 3.57 -20.63
C ASP A 380 -8.28 3.62 -22.10
N SER A 381 -9.52 3.21 -22.38
CA SER A 381 -10.15 3.43 -23.69
C SER A 381 -10.62 4.88 -23.89
N ALA A 382 -10.60 5.70 -22.84
CA ALA A 382 -10.93 7.11 -22.90
C ALA A 382 -9.75 7.92 -23.49
N PRO A 383 -10.01 8.91 -24.37
CA PRO A 383 -8.96 9.82 -24.83
C PRO A 383 -8.29 10.55 -23.65
N VAL A 384 -6.96 10.55 -23.64
CA VAL A 384 -6.05 11.11 -22.61
C VAL A 384 -6.39 12.55 -22.19
N GLU A 385 -7.04 13.33 -23.05
CA GLU A 385 -7.40 14.73 -22.78
C GLU A 385 -8.56 14.90 -21.76
N VAL A 386 -9.25 13.81 -21.36
CA VAL A 386 -10.45 13.85 -20.48
C VAL A 386 -10.28 13.03 -19.18
N GLU A 387 -9.13 12.40 -18.95
CA GLU A 387 -8.91 11.47 -17.82
C GLU A 387 -8.69 12.19 -16.47
N ARG A 388 -9.75 12.76 -15.89
CA ARG A 388 -9.73 13.12 -14.47
C ARG A 388 -10.30 11.97 -13.66
N GLN A 389 -9.46 11.37 -12.84
CA GLN A 389 -9.87 10.44 -11.80
C GLN A 389 -10.92 11.11 -10.89
N LEU A 390 -11.80 10.34 -10.25
CA LEU A 390 -12.86 10.89 -9.41
C LEU A 390 -12.80 10.30 -8.01
N ALA A 391 -12.85 11.18 -7.01
CA ALA A 391 -13.06 10.85 -5.62
C ALA A 391 -14.39 11.44 -5.14
N ILE A 392 -15.17 10.65 -4.39
CA ILE A 392 -16.40 11.08 -3.74
C ILE A 392 -16.27 10.79 -2.25
N ALA A 393 -16.39 11.79 -1.38
CA ALA A 393 -16.33 11.58 0.06
C ALA A 393 -17.38 10.57 0.52
N ALA A 394 -16.97 9.57 1.30
CA ALA A 394 -17.90 8.58 1.84
C ALA A 394 -18.98 9.25 2.71
N SER A 395 -18.64 10.32 3.41
CA SER A 395 -19.60 11.11 4.21
C SER A 395 -20.66 11.80 3.35
N PHE A 396 -20.31 12.27 2.15
CA PHE A 396 -21.26 12.80 1.17
C PHE A 396 -22.20 11.71 0.68
N LEU A 397 -21.68 10.54 0.32
CA LEU A 397 -22.46 9.40 -0.14
C LEU A 397 -23.40 8.86 0.95
N GLN A 398 -22.99 8.92 2.22
CA GLN A 398 -23.86 8.55 3.34
C GLN A 398 -25.10 9.45 3.46
N ARG A 399 -24.98 10.74 3.11
CA ARG A 399 -26.10 11.69 3.07
C ARG A 399 -26.90 11.60 1.77
N ASN A 400 -26.27 11.14 0.69
CA ASN A 400 -26.84 11.04 -0.66
C ASN A 400 -26.80 9.58 -1.12
N ARG A 401 -27.60 8.73 -0.48
CA ARG A 401 -27.49 7.27 -0.61
C ARG A 401 -27.77 6.70 -2.00
N VAL A 402 -28.49 7.45 -2.84
CA VAL A 402 -28.56 7.22 -4.28
C VAL A 402 -28.04 8.47 -4.95
N PHE A 403 -26.83 8.39 -5.51
CA PHE A 403 -26.14 9.54 -6.09
C PHE A 403 -25.75 9.27 -7.54
N GLU A 404 -26.19 10.14 -8.44
CA GLU A 404 -25.91 10.02 -9.86
C GLU A 404 -24.73 10.90 -10.23
N VAL A 405 -23.82 10.36 -11.03
CA VAL A 405 -22.63 11.08 -11.49
C VAL A 405 -22.29 10.68 -12.92
N THR A 406 -21.75 11.59 -13.72
CA THR A 406 -21.18 11.23 -15.02
C THR A 406 -19.67 11.17 -14.88
N PHE A 407 -19.08 10.06 -15.30
CA PHE A 407 -17.65 9.83 -15.21
C PHE A 407 -17.14 9.22 -16.53
N SER A 408 -16.13 9.84 -17.13
CA SER A 408 -15.60 9.46 -18.46
C SER A 408 -16.71 9.35 -19.54
N GLY A 409 -17.69 10.26 -19.49
CA GLY A 409 -18.86 10.28 -20.39
C GLY A 409 -19.93 9.22 -20.09
N ARG A 410 -19.72 8.33 -19.11
CA ARG A 410 -20.67 7.29 -18.72
C ARG A 410 -21.55 7.78 -17.57
N PRO A 411 -22.89 7.71 -17.68
CA PRO A 411 -23.77 8.01 -16.56
C PRO A 411 -23.73 6.84 -15.57
N LEU A 412 -23.40 7.12 -14.32
CA LEU A 412 -23.27 6.15 -13.24
C LEU A 412 -24.23 6.49 -12.10
N VAL A 413 -24.59 5.47 -11.32
CA VAL A 413 -25.27 5.61 -10.04
C VAL A 413 -24.45 4.95 -8.93
N VAL A 414 -24.22 5.67 -7.85
CA VAL A 414 -23.66 5.16 -6.61
C VAL A 414 -24.81 4.87 -5.65
N VAL A 415 -24.93 3.62 -5.25
CA VAL A 415 -25.90 3.13 -4.26
C VAL A 415 -25.16 2.83 -2.96
N THR A 416 -25.55 3.51 -1.89
CA THR A 416 -24.90 3.44 -0.57
C THR A 416 -25.85 2.84 0.46
N SER A 417 -25.44 1.73 1.07
CA SER A 417 -26.20 1.05 2.12
C SER A 417 -26.30 1.90 3.39
N PRO A 418 -27.17 1.53 4.37
CA PRO A 418 -27.25 2.24 5.64
C PRO A 418 -25.92 2.22 6.42
N GLU A 419 -25.18 1.11 6.35
CA GLU A 419 -23.87 0.94 7.01
C GLU A 419 -22.70 1.52 6.18
N GLY A 420 -23.00 2.18 5.05
CA GLY A 420 -22.03 2.91 4.24
C GLY A 420 -21.34 2.10 3.14
N GLY A 421 -21.75 0.86 2.89
CA GLY A 421 -21.28 0.08 1.75
C GLY A 421 -21.65 0.73 0.42
N ASN A 422 -20.66 1.08 -0.40
CA ASN A 422 -20.86 1.79 -1.67
C ASN A 422 -20.78 0.84 -2.87
N ARG A 423 -21.74 0.94 -3.78
CA ARG A 423 -21.82 0.14 -5.02
C ARG A 423 -22.04 1.07 -6.20
N VAL A 424 -21.23 0.95 -7.26
CA VAL A 424 -21.34 1.79 -8.45
C VAL A 424 -21.84 0.97 -9.62
N TYR A 425 -22.85 1.46 -10.33
CA TYR A 425 -23.42 0.80 -11.49
C TYR A 425 -23.49 1.76 -12.67
N ASP A 426 -23.43 1.22 -13.88
CA ASP A 426 -23.82 1.95 -15.07
C ASP A 426 -25.31 2.33 -14.99
N ALA A 427 -25.67 3.59 -15.16
CA ALA A 427 -27.09 3.99 -15.14
C ALA A 427 -27.78 3.74 -16.50
N GLY A 428 -27.03 3.66 -17.60
CA GLY A 428 -27.52 3.40 -18.95
C GLY A 428 -28.70 4.29 -19.35
N GLY A 429 -28.62 5.59 -19.00
CA GLY A 429 -29.66 6.60 -19.24
C GLY A 429 -30.86 6.57 -18.29
N ARG A 430 -30.93 5.60 -17.37
CA ARG A 430 -31.95 5.58 -16.30
C ARG A 430 -31.61 6.61 -15.23
N ARG A 431 -32.66 7.07 -14.54
CA ARG A 431 -32.52 7.97 -13.40
C ARG A 431 -33.00 7.30 -12.14
N PHE A 432 -32.13 7.12 -11.16
CA PHE A 432 -32.46 6.49 -9.89
C PHE A 432 -32.83 7.55 -8.85
N GLU A 433 -33.82 7.25 -8.01
CA GLU A 433 -34.39 8.25 -7.10
C GLU A 433 -34.05 7.99 -5.64
N ARG A 434 -34.31 6.77 -5.16
CA ARG A 434 -34.15 6.43 -3.74
C ARG A 434 -34.07 4.92 -3.53
N HIS A 435 -33.65 4.53 -2.33
CA HIS A 435 -33.87 3.17 -1.84
C HIS A 435 -35.37 2.91 -1.67
N LEU A 436 -35.81 1.72 -2.10
CA LEU A 436 -37.11 1.17 -1.72
C LEU A 436 -36.97 0.43 -0.38
N ASP A 437 -35.92 -0.36 -0.26
CA ASP A 437 -35.48 -1.05 0.95
C ASP A 437 -33.95 -1.25 0.92
N GLU A 438 -33.42 -2.17 1.72
CA GLU A 438 -31.98 -2.47 1.77
C GLU A 438 -31.47 -3.16 0.49
N ALA A 439 -32.31 -3.98 -0.15
CA ALA A 439 -31.98 -4.78 -1.32
C ALA A 439 -32.46 -4.17 -2.64
N HIS A 440 -33.25 -3.10 -2.62
CA HIS A 440 -33.83 -2.50 -3.82
C HIS A 440 -33.68 -0.97 -3.88
N VAL A 441 -33.47 -0.47 -5.10
CA VAL A 441 -33.62 0.95 -5.47
C VAL A 441 -34.77 1.11 -6.45
N ILE A 442 -35.37 2.30 -6.45
CA ILE A 442 -36.42 2.66 -7.41
C ILE A 442 -35.90 3.71 -8.39
N ASP A 443 -36.26 3.58 -9.65
CA ASP A 443 -36.04 4.62 -10.64
C ASP A 443 -37.17 5.65 -10.69
N ARG A 444 -36.96 6.76 -11.41
CA ARG A 444 -37.95 7.84 -11.56
C ARG A 444 -39.20 7.43 -12.35
N GLU A 445 -39.18 6.28 -13.01
CA GLU A 445 -40.36 5.69 -13.66
C GLU A 445 -41.15 4.80 -12.68
N GLY A 446 -40.70 4.68 -11.43
CA GLY A 446 -41.36 3.89 -10.39
C GLY A 446 -41.02 2.40 -10.44
N ARG A 447 -40.02 1.97 -11.22
CA ARG A 447 -39.65 0.56 -11.32
C ARG A 447 -38.66 0.17 -10.22
N SER A 448 -38.84 -1.03 -9.67
CA SER A 448 -37.98 -1.61 -8.64
C SER A 448 -36.82 -2.37 -9.26
N TRP A 449 -35.61 -2.09 -8.76
CA TRP A 449 -34.38 -2.74 -9.17
C TRP A 449 -33.69 -3.37 -7.98
N ARG A 450 -33.48 -4.67 -8.04
CA ARG A 450 -32.71 -5.41 -7.05
C ARG A 450 -31.22 -5.11 -7.17
N ILE A 451 -30.61 -4.82 -6.04
CA ILE A 451 -29.18 -4.56 -5.87
C ILE A 451 -28.48 -5.90 -5.74
N THR A 452 -27.54 -6.20 -6.64
CA THR A 452 -26.67 -7.38 -6.56
C THR A 452 -25.21 -6.96 -6.70
N GLU A 453 -24.25 -7.83 -6.39
CA GLU A 453 -22.85 -7.44 -6.53
C GLU A 453 -22.41 -7.26 -7.99
N GLU A 454 -23.09 -7.91 -8.95
CA GLU A 454 -22.77 -7.87 -10.38
C GLU A 454 -23.55 -6.80 -11.16
N ALA A 455 -24.78 -6.47 -10.73
CA ALA A 455 -25.65 -5.52 -11.42
C ALA A 455 -26.81 -4.99 -10.56
N LEU A 456 -27.42 -3.89 -11.00
CA LEU A 456 -28.83 -3.63 -10.70
C LEU A 456 -29.68 -4.43 -11.68
N VAL A 457 -30.62 -5.22 -11.17
CA VAL A 457 -31.49 -6.11 -11.96
C VAL A 457 -32.92 -5.64 -11.82
N LEU A 458 -33.60 -5.39 -12.93
CA LEU A 458 -35.01 -4.98 -12.90
C LEU A 458 -35.89 -6.16 -12.48
N ASP A 459 -36.78 -5.97 -11.50
CA ASP A 459 -37.55 -7.09 -10.90
C ASP A 459 -38.53 -7.72 -11.89
N ASP A 460 -39.24 -6.90 -12.66
CA ASP A 460 -40.27 -7.38 -13.62
C ASP A 460 -39.65 -7.98 -14.90
N GLU A 461 -38.40 -7.61 -15.22
CA GLU A 461 -37.69 -8.09 -16.41
C GLU A 461 -36.20 -8.35 -16.09
N PRO A 462 -35.87 -9.52 -15.52
CA PRO A 462 -34.50 -9.80 -15.03
C PRO A 462 -33.38 -9.79 -16.08
N ASN A 463 -33.74 -9.82 -17.37
CA ASN A 463 -32.79 -9.66 -18.48
C ASN A 463 -32.34 -8.19 -18.66
N VAL A 464 -33.07 -7.23 -18.08
CA VAL A 464 -32.71 -5.82 -18.08
C VAL A 464 -31.83 -5.54 -16.86
N GLN A 465 -30.54 -5.36 -17.13
CA GLN A 465 -29.53 -5.19 -16.09
C GLN A 465 -28.65 -3.95 -16.33
N ARG A 466 -28.00 -3.54 -15.24
CA ARG A 466 -27.05 -2.43 -15.19
C ARG A 466 -25.80 -2.87 -14.44
N GLY A 467 -24.76 -3.16 -15.21
CA GLY A 467 -23.53 -3.79 -14.72
C GLY A 467 -22.83 -2.95 -13.66
N ARG A 468 -22.21 -3.65 -12.71
CA ARG A 468 -21.33 -3.08 -11.69
C ARG A 468 -20.09 -2.47 -12.34
N VAL A 469 -19.71 -1.29 -11.88
CA VAL A 469 -18.45 -0.64 -12.23
C VAL A 469 -17.49 -0.80 -11.05
N PRO A 470 -16.25 -1.30 -11.27
CA PRO A 470 -15.25 -1.39 -10.22
C PRO A 470 -14.96 -0.03 -9.60
N ALA A 471 -15.05 0.02 -8.28
CA ALA A 471 -14.70 1.16 -7.45
C ALA A 471 -14.30 0.62 -6.07
N GLN A 472 -13.49 1.37 -5.34
CA GLN A 472 -13.04 0.99 -4.01
C GLN A 472 -12.99 2.19 -3.08
N ARG A 473 -12.91 1.93 -1.77
CA ARG A 473 -12.58 2.96 -0.79
C ARG A 473 -11.08 3.20 -0.73
N ALA A 474 -10.69 4.44 -0.47
CA ALA A 474 -9.33 4.83 -0.13
C ALA A 474 -9.35 5.98 0.87
N PHE A 475 -8.24 6.19 1.58
CA PHE A 475 -8.00 7.44 2.30
C PHE A 475 -7.60 8.55 1.34
N TRP A 476 -8.09 9.75 1.62
CA TRP A 476 -7.91 10.93 0.77
C TRP A 476 -6.45 11.19 0.42
N PHE A 477 -5.56 11.21 1.41
CA PHE A 477 -4.14 11.50 1.17
C PHE A 477 -3.50 10.48 0.22
N GLY A 478 -3.81 9.19 0.39
CA GLY A 478 -3.21 8.10 -0.40
C GLY A 478 -3.68 8.15 -1.84
N TRP A 479 -4.97 8.47 -2.05
CA TRP A 479 -5.53 8.68 -3.37
C TRP A 479 -4.98 9.92 -4.07
N TYR A 480 -5.05 11.08 -3.40
CA TYR A 480 -4.62 12.36 -3.96
C TYR A 480 -3.13 12.38 -4.29
N ALA A 481 -2.30 11.75 -3.44
CA ALA A 481 -0.87 11.65 -3.71
C ALA A 481 -0.59 10.91 -5.03
N GLN A 482 -1.36 9.87 -5.35
CA GLN A 482 -1.24 9.14 -6.61
C GLN A 482 -1.85 9.92 -7.79
N PHE A 483 -3.01 10.56 -7.58
CA PHE A 483 -3.79 11.24 -8.62
C PHE A 483 -4.13 12.69 -8.23
N PRO A 484 -3.17 13.62 -8.26
CA PRO A 484 -3.37 14.99 -7.77
C PRO A 484 -4.39 15.80 -8.60
N ASP A 485 -4.61 15.42 -9.86
CA ASP A 485 -5.60 16.06 -10.74
C ASP A 485 -7.02 15.48 -10.57
N THR A 486 -7.23 14.61 -9.56
CA THR A 486 -8.53 14.01 -9.28
C THR A 486 -9.59 15.09 -9.00
N GLN A 487 -10.77 14.91 -9.59
CA GLN A 487 -11.96 15.64 -9.17
C GLN A 487 -12.39 15.12 -7.79
N LEU A 488 -12.88 16.02 -6.94
CA LEU A 488 -13.42 15.70 -5.62
C LEU A 488 -14.88 16.19 -5.49
N ILE A 489 -15.77 15.30 -5.06
CA ILE A 489 -17.14 15.59 -4.62
C ILE A 489 -17.21 15.30 -3.12
N HIS A 490 -17.59 16.26 -2.26
CA HIS A 490 -17.51 16.09 -0.80
C HIS A 490 -18.60 16.85 -0.03
#